data_AF-A0A946EJS5-F1
#
_entry.id   AF-A0A946EJS5-F1
#
_cell.length_a   1.000
_cell.length_b   1.000
_cell.length_c   1.000
_cell.angle_alpha   90.00
_cell.angle_beta   90.00
_cell.angle_gamma   90.00
#
_symmetry.space_group_name_H-M   'P 1'
#
loop_
_entity.id
_entity.type
_entity.pdbx_description
1 polymer ?
#
loop_
_entity_poly.entity_id
_entity_poly.type
_entity_poly.pdbx_seq_one_letter_code
_entity_poly.pdbx_strand_id
1 'polypeptide(L)'
;MMNQTITAEEAKRAIYFDVEGQADSINKEKRDPILGGVLVDGSYEVTLFGDGLEVAARAKIWNHQPLKQFLEELSNRARLEGRKLVYFTKREEELFTRFDVNIKDVGIDLKPLANKNENFKKCRTTYRSNKKKLKDPNTSKTTIDMLRTKSHGLLTLFAAERGLPRPHSYALGKIGGYCEKIKDQARVKNTYEAWSKGTKKNLTLVKNHNEHDCNATRFVMELLVNS
;
A
#
# COMPACT_ATOMS: atom_id res chain seq x y z
N MET A 1 -17.13 -12.56 7.41
CA MET A 1 -16.52 -12.13 8.67
C MET A 1 -17.21 -10.84 9.10
N MET A 2 -17.59 -10.75 10.38
CA MET A 2 -18.10 -9.49 10.93
C MET A 2 -16.93 -8.51 10.96
N ASN A 3 -17.07 -7.33 10.34
CA ASN A 3 -16.11 -6.26 10.52
C ASN A 3 -16.07 -5.95 12.02
N GLN A 4 -14.91 -6.16 12.66
CA GLN A 4 -14.73 -5.67 14.02
C GLN A 4 -15.01 -4.16 14.01
N THR A 5 -15.82 -3.73 14.97
CA THR A 5 -16.08 -2.30 15.16
C THR A 5 -14.85 -1.72 15.87
N ILE A 6 -14.43 -0.54 15.46
CA ILE A 6 -13.21 0.12 15.92
C ILE A 6 -13.57 1.53 16.35
N THR A 7 -13.14 1.88 17.56
CA THR A 7 -13.41 3.17 18.18
C THR A 7 -12.42 4.23 17.70
N ALA A 8 -12.74 5.51 17.93
CA ALA A 8 -11.84 6.62 17.62
C ALA A 8 -10.49 6.52 18.38
N GLU A 9 -10.50 6.07 19.63
CA GLU A 9 -9.27 5.89 20.43
C GLU A 9 -8.42 4.73 19.92
N GLU A 10 -9.04 3.61 19.54
CA GLU A 10 -8.32 2.51 18.88
C GLU A 10 -7.74 2.93 17.53
N ALA A 11 -8.47 3.75 16.76
CA ALA A 11 -7.99 4.28 15.49
C ALA A 11 -6.76 5.21 15.67
N LYS A 12 -6.75 6.08 16.68
CA LYS A 12 -5.60 6.95 16.98
C LYS A 12 -4.34 6.16 17.32
N ARG A 13 -4.51 5.03 18.02
CA ARG A 13 -3.40 4.17 18.44
C ARG A 13 -3.10 3.03 17.46
N ALA A 14 -3.81 2.93 16.34
CA ALA A 14 -3.67 1.82 15.41
C ALA A 14 -2.29 1.80 14.72
N ILE A 15 -1.93 0.60 14.25
CA ILE A 15 -0.81 0.37 13.35
C ILE A 15 -1.38 0.35 11.93
N TYR A 16 -0.98 1.29 11.09
CA TYR A 16 -1.41 1.36 9.70
C TYR A 16 -0.38 0.72 8.79
N PHE A 17 -0.82 -0.21 7.94
CA PHE A 17 0.07 -1.08 7.19
C PHE A 17 -0.33 -1.16 5.71
N ASP A 18 0.67 -1.16 4.85
CA ASP A 18 0.53 -1.43 3.41
C ASP A 18 1.78 -2.13 2.86
N VAL A 19 1.63 -2.86 1.74
CA VAL A 19 2.73 -3.54 1.04
C VAL A 19 2.75 -3.26 -0.45
N GLU A 20 3.96 -3.18 -0.99
CA GLU A 20 4.19 -2.98 -2.41
C GLU A 20 4.89 -4.16 -3.05
N GLY A 21 4.31 -4.62 -4.16
CA GLY A 21 4.79 -5.77 -4.90
C GLY A 21 4.72 -5.57 -6.40
N GLN A 22 5.21 -6.57 -7.12
CA GLN A 22 5.02 -6.65 -8.56
C GLN A 22 3.52 -6.78 -8.88
N ALA A 23 3.09 -6.26 -10.03
CA ALA A 23 1.71 -6.46 -10.45
C ALA A 23 1.43 -7.95 -10.66
N ASP A 24 0.31 -8.43 -10.12
CA ASP A 24 -0.20 -9.76 -10.43
C ASP A 24 -0.46 -9.86 -11.93
N SER A 25 0.13 -10.85 -12.60
CA SER A 25 -0.26 -11.18 -13.97
C SER A 25 -1.27 -12.32 -13.96
N ILE A 26 -2.22 -12.27 -14.89
CA ILE A 26 -3.40 -13.16 -14.98
C ILE A 26 -3.07 -14.67 -14.90
N ASN A 27 -1.82 -15.07 -15.25
CA ASN A 27 -1.38 -16.47 -15.29
C ASN A 27 -0.08 -16.73 -14.47
N LYS A 28 0.24 -15.96 -13.42
CA LYS A 28 1.41 -16.24 -12.57
C LYS A 28 1.01 -16.40 -11.11
N GLU A 29 1.79 -17.19 -10.39
CA GLU A 29 1.75 -17.27 -8.93
C GLU A 29 1.79 -15.88 -8.32
N LYS A 30 0.99 -15.67 -7.26
CA LYS A 30 0.96 -14.42 -6.51
C LYS A 30 2.38 -14.10 -6.03
N ARG A 31 2.96 -13.01 -6.55
CA ARG A 31 4.34 -12.61 -6.24
C ARG A 31 4.40 -11.98 -4.85
N ASP A 32 5.46 -12.26 -4.11
CA ASP A 32 5.67 -11.60 -2.82
C ASP A 32 5.97 -10.10 -2.99
N PRO A 33 5.47 -9.26 -2.06
CA PRO A 33 5.88 -7.86 -1.98
C PRO A 33 7.37 -7.74 -1.72
N ILE A 34 7.92 -6.59 -2.08
CA ILE A 34 9.34 -6.26 -1.87
C ILE A 34 9.55 -5.16 -0.84
N LEU A 35 8.46 -4.50 -0.44
CA LEU A 35 8.45 -3.40 0.49
C LEU A 35 7.17 -3.47 1.32
N GLY A 36 7.31 -3.27 2.62
CA GLY A 36 6.20 -3.05 3.54
C GLY A 36 6.45 -1.80 4.34
N GLY A 37 5.40 -1.01 4.55
CA GLY A 37 5.47 0.18 5.39
C GLY A 37 4.50 0.09 6.54
N VAL A 38 4.91 0.71 7.63
CA VAL A 38 4.19 0.73 8.90
C VAL A 38 4.16 2.16 9.39
N LEU A 39 2.98 2.69 9.65
CA LEU A 39 2.76 4.01 10.24
C LEU A 39 2.14 3.83 11.63
N VAL A 40 2.88 4.26 12.65
CA VAL A 40 2.48 4.19 14.07
C VAL A 40 2.80 5.53 14.72
N ASP A 41 1.83 6.11 15.43
CA ASP A 41 2.00 7.38 16.16
C ASP A 41 2.62 8.50 15.29
N GLY A 42 2.25 8.55 14.01
CA GLY A 42 2.76 9.52 13.04
C GLY A 42 4.15 9.22 12.47
N SER A 43 4.83 8.17 12.94
CA SER A 43 6.15 7.75 12.47
C SER A 43 6.03 6.64 11.44
N TYR A 44 6.63 6.84 10.27
CA TYR A 44 6.64 5.86 9.18
C TYR A 44 7.97 5.08 9.16
N GLU A 45 7.85 3.75 9.19
CA GLU A 45 8.94 2.81 9.04
C GLU A 45 8.78 2.02 7.75
N VAL A 46 9.89 1.70 7.09
CA VAL A 46 9.92 0.91 5.85
C VAL A 46 10.83 -0.28 5.99
N THR A 47 10.35 -1.42 5.51
CA THR A 47 11.07 -2.68 5.49
C THR A 47 11.10 -3.23 4.06
N LEU A 48 12.29 -3.59 3.58
CA LEU A 48 12.46 -4.29 2.30
C LEU A 48 12.46 -5.81 2.50
N PHE A 49 11.91 -6.54 1.54
CA PHE A 49 11.79 -8.00 1.58
C PHE A 49 12.45 -8.66 0.38
N GLY A 50 13.10 -9.80 0.60
CA GLY A 50 13.67 -10.66 -0.44
C GLY A 50 15.17 -10.43 -0.68
N ASP A 51 15.75 -11.37 -1.42
CA ASP A 51 17.19 -11.47 -1.60
C ASP A 51 17.75 -10.34 -2.47
N GLY A 52 18.96 -9.87 -2.12
CA GLY A 52 19.66 -8.80 -2.80
C GLY A 52 19.15 -7.40 -2.49
N LEU A 53 18.08 -7.26 -1.68
CA LEU A 53 17.55 -5.97 -1.26
C LEU A 53 18.21 -5.43 0.02
N GLU A 54 18.95 -6.26 0.75
CA GLU A 54 19.74 -5.88 1.92
C GLU A 54 20.77 -4.78 1.60
N VAL A 55 21.31 -4.78 0.37
CA VAL A 55 22.29 -3.77 -0.07
C VAL A 55 21.63 -2.40 -0.19
N ALA A 56 20.39 -2.35 -0.68
CA ALA A 56 19.61 -1.13 -0.79
C ALA A 56 19.12 -0.67 0.59
N ALA A 57 18.70 -1.60 1.44
CA ALA A 57 18.28 -1.30 2.81
C ALA A 57 19.42 -0.67 3.62
N ARG A 58 20.63 -1.26 3.59
CA ARG A 58 21.83 -0.68 4.23
C ARG A 58 22.14 0.73 3.72
N ALA A 59 22.18 0.91 2.40
CA ALA A 59 22.52 2.21 1.80
C ALA A 59 21.49 3.31 2.10
N LYS A 60 20.25 2.92 2.44
CA LYS A 60 19.15 3.84 2.80
C LYS A 60 18.89 3.93 4.30
N ILE A 61 19.58 3.14 5.11
CA ILE A 61 19.32 3.00 6.56
C ILE A 61 17.85 2.60 6.79
N TRP A 62 17.38 1.62 6.01
CA TRP A 62 16.04 1.04 6.11
C TRP A 62 16.13 -0.40 6.66
N ASN A 63 14.99 -0.92 7.13
CA ASN A 63 14.92 -2.29 7.61
C ASN A 63 14.97 -3.28 6.44
N HIS A 64 15.52 -4.47 6.69
CA HIS A 64 15.47 -5.61 5.78
C HIS A 64 15.30 -6.88 6.60
N GLN A 65 14.32 -7.68 6.24
CA GLN A 65 14.08 -8.99 6.86
C GLN A 65 13.21 -9.86 5.95
N PRO A 66 13.12 -11.18 6.21
CA PRO A 66 12.17 -12.05 5.54
C PRO A 66 10.72 -11.57 5.73
N LEU A 67 9.92 -11.67 4.68
CA LEU A 67 8.52 -11.23 4.69
C LEU A 67 7.70 -11.92 5.80
N LYS A 68 7.87 -13.24 5.97
CA LYS A 68 7.16 -14.00 7.02
C LYS A 68 7.47 -13.44 8.41
N GLN A 69 8.75 -13.23 8.71
CA GLN A 69 9.19 -12.68 9.99
C GLN A 69 8.59 -11.29 10.23
N PHE A 70 8.57 -10.44 9.21
CA PHE A 70 7.90 -9.14 9.30
C PHE A 70 6.41 -9.23 9.64
N LEU A 71 5.67 -10.13 9.00
CA LEU A 71 4.24 -10.31 9.27
C LEU A 71 4.01 -10.84 10.70
N GLU A 72 4.83 -11.78 11.17
CA GLU A 72 4.78 -12.31 12.53
C GLU A 72 5.07 -11.23 13.57
N GLU A 73 6.15 -10.46 13.40
CA GLU A 73 6.52 -9.37 14.29
C GLU A 73 5.46 -8.28 14.33
N LEU A 74 4.89 -7.90 13.19
CA LEU A 74 3.82 -6.90 13.11
C LEU A 74 2.55 -7.37 13.83
N SER A 75 2.17 -8.63 13.64
CA SER A 75 1.04 -9.26 14.32
C SER A 75 1.25 -9.34 15.83
N ASN A 76 2.46 -9.73 16.26
CA ASN A 76 2.83 -9.81 17.67
C ASN A 76 2.88 -8.43 18.33
N ARG A 77 3.45 -7.43 17.65
CA ARG A 77 3.49 -6.04 18.09
C ARG A 77 2.07 -5.51 18.35
N ALA A 78 1.15 -5.74 17.40
CA ALA A 78 -0.24 -5.33 17.56
C ALA A 78 -0.89 -5.94 18.82
N ARG A 79 -0.68 -7.24 19.08
CA ARG A 79 -1.20 -7.91 20.28
C ARG A 79 -0.58 -7.41 21.57
N LEU A 80 0.76 -7.35 21.62
CA LEU A 80 1.51 -6.98 22.82
C LEU A 80 1.21 -5.54 23.24
N GLU A 81 1.09 -4.62 22.27
CA GLU A 81 0.78 -3.22 22.54
C GLU A 81 -0.74 -2.94 22.67
N GLY A 82 -1.59 -3.95 22.47
CA GLY A 82 -3.04 -3.79 22.46
C GLY A 82 -3.55 -2.86 21.36
N ARG A 83 -2.90 -2.86 20.19
CA ARG A 83 -3.22 -2.01 19.03
C ARG A 83 -3.98 -2.81 17.97
N LYS A 84 -4.76 -2.08 17.17
CA LYS A 84 -5.38 -2.63 15.95
C LYS A 84 -4.44 -2.50 14.77
N LEU A 85 -4.41 -3.51 13.90
CA LEU A 85 -3.66 -3.52 12.66
C LEU A 85 -4.61 -3.18 11.51
N VAL A 86 -4.53 -1.95 11.02
CA VAL A 86 -5.45 -1.41 10.01
C VAL A 86 -4.80 -1.44 8.63
N TYR A 87 -5.53 -2.01 7.67
CA TYR A 87 -5.14 -2.10 6.26
C TYR A 87 -6.34 -1.77 5.37
N PHE A 88 -6.09 -1.38 4.12
CA PHE A 88 -7.16 -0.88 3.26
C PHE A 88 -7.91 -1.98 2.51
N THR A 89 -7.32 -3.15 2.25
CA THR A 89 -8.00 -4.18 1.48
C THR A 89 -7.78 -5.58 2.03
N LYS A 90 -8.74 -6.46 1.78
CA LYS A 90 -8.56 -7.90 2.03
C LYS A 90 -7.28 -8.53 1.45
N ARG A 91 -6.58 -7.90 0.48
CA ARG A 91 -5.33 -8.44 -0.05
C ARG A 91 -4.23 -8.51 1.02
N GLU A 92 -4.20 -7.53 1.90
CA GLU A 92 -3.27 -7.51 3.02
C GLU A 92 -3.59 -8.67 3.98
N GLU A 93 -4.87 -8.88 4.32
CA GLU A 93 -5.31 -10.04 5.13
C GLU A 93 -4.99 -11.40 4.50
N GLU A 94 -5.18 -11.53 3.17
CA GLU A 94 -4.83 -12.72 2.42
C GLU A 94 -3.32 -12.99 2.45
N LEU A 95 -2.49 -11.93 2.53
CA LEU A 95 -1.04 -12.08 2.68
C LEU A 95 -0.69 -12.72 4.02
N PHE A 96 -1.24 -12.21 5.12
CA PHE A 96 -1.06 -12.82 6.45
C PHE A 96 -1.50 -14.29 6.48
N THR A 97 -2.67 -14.57 5.91
CA THR A 97 -3.21 -15.94 5.82
C THR A 97 -2.29 -16.87 5.02
N ARG A 98 -1.71 -16.40 3.90
CA ARG A 98 -0.78 -17.18 3.08
C ARG A 98 0.50 -17.60 3.82
N PHE A 99 0.92 -16.80 4.81
CA PHE A 99 2.10 -17.06 5.63
C PHE A 99 1.77 -17.70 6.99
N ASP A 100 0.54 -18.21 7.16
CA ASP A 100 0.02 -18.81 8.40
C ASP A 100 0.09 -17.87 9.62
N VAL A 101 0.06 -16.56 9.38
CA VAL A 101 0.02 -15.55 10.44
C VAL A 101 -1.43 -15.14 10.69
N ASN A 102 -1.97 -15.51 11.85
CA ASN A 102 -3.31 -15.09 12.23
C ASN A 102 -3.30 -13.60 12.61
N ILE A 103 -4.30 -12.85 12.15
CA ILE A 103 -4.56 -11.45 12.57
C ILE A 103 -6.04 -11.22 12.87
N LYS A 104 -6.90 -12.24 12.94
CA LYS A 104 -8.36 -12.07 13.06
C LYS A 104 -8.81 -11.29 14.30
N ASP A 105 -8.00 -11.32 15.34
CA ASP A 105 -8.23 -10.66 16.63
C ASP A 105 -7.83 -9.17 16.62
N VAL A 106 -6.83 -8.79 15.82
CA VAL A 106 -6.25 -7.43 15.78
C VAL A 106 -6.48 -6.70 14.46
N GLY A 107 -6.75 -7.41 13.38
CA GLY A 107 -6.80 -6.93 12.01
C GLY A 107 -8.11 -6.23 11.67
N ILE A 108 -8.01 -5.10 10.96
CA ILE A 108 -9.13 -4.28 10.53
C ILE A 108 -9.00 -3.96 9.03
N ASP A 109 -9.85 -4.58 8.21
CA ASP A 109 -10.07 -4.14 6.82
C ASP A 109 -10.93 -2.86 6.84
N LEU A 110 -10.33 -1.74 6.43
CA LEU A 110 -10.99 -0.44 6.38
C LEU A 110 -12.05 -0.35 5.26
N LYS A 111 -11.90 -1.09 4.17
CA LYS A 111 -12.73 -0.89 2.97
C LYS A 111 -14.20 -1.24 3.16
N PRO A 112 -14.61 -2.29 3.89
CA PRO A 112 -16.02 -2.48 4.19
C PRO A 112 -16.62 -1.37 5.06
N LEU A 113 -15.85 -0.73 5.96
CA LEU A 113 -16.30 0.47 6.67
C LEU A 113 -16.45 1.65 5.70
N ALA A 114 -15.44 1.90 4.86
CA ALA A 114 -15.50 2.93 3.83
C ALA A 114 -16.68 2.74 2.87
N ASN A 115 -17.03 1.50 2.52
CA ASN A 115 -18.17 1.18 1.67
C ASN A 115 -19.53 1.54 2.27
N LYS A 116 -19.64 1.80 3.59
CA LYS A 116 -20.86 2.32 4.22
C LYS A 116 -21.00 3.84 4.06
N ASN A 117 -19.89 4.56 3.84
CA ASN A 117 -19.89 6.01 3.68
C ASN A 117 -20.38 6.44 2.27
N GLU A 118 -21.37 7.32 2.20
CA GLU A 118 -21.99 7.75 0.93
C GLU A 118 -21.01 8.47 0.00
N ASN A 119 -20.10 9.29 0.53
CA ASN A 119 -19.13 9.99 -0.30
C ASN A 119 -18.07 9.03 -0.85
N PHE A 120 -17.67 8.01 -0.08
CA PHE A 120 -16.80 6.96 -0.59
C PHE A 120 -17.50 6.16 -1.71
N LYS A 121 -18.81 5.86 -1.57
CA LYS A 121 -19.59 5.21 -2.63
C LYS A 121 -19.60 6.05 -3.91
N LYS A 122 -19.82 7.37 -3.81
CA LYS A 122 -19.76 8.30 -4.95
C LYS A 122 -18.38 8.30 -5.62
N CYS A 123 -17.31 8.46 -4.84
CA CYS A 123 -15.93 8.41 -5.34
C CYS A 123 -15.64 7.08 -6.05
N ARG A 124 -16.07 5.95 -5.46
CA ARG A 124 -15.93 4.61 -6.04
C ARG A 124 -16.65 4.46 -7.37
N THR A 125 -17.85 5.02 -7.53
CA THR A 125 -18.59 5.00 -8.80
C THR A 125 -17.85 5.78 -9.89
N THR A 126 -17.38 6.98 -9.58
CA THR A 126 -16.55 7.79 -10.50
C THR A 126 -15.26 7.06 -10.89
N TYR A 127 -14.55 6.50 -9.91
CA TYR A 127 -13.35 5.70 -10.13
C TYR A 127 -13.60 4.51 -11.07
N ARG A 128 -14.69 3.76 -10.87
CA ARG A 128 -15.06 2.62 -11.74
C ARG A 128 -15.38 3.08 -13.16
N SER A 129 -16.11 4.18 -13.32
CA SER A 129 -16.42 4.77 -14.63
C SER A 129 -15.14 5.17 -15.36
N ASN A 130 -14.21 5.86 -14.69
CA ASN A 130 -12.93 6.26 -15.26
C ASN A 130 -12.06 5.05 -15.62
N LYS A 131 -12.00 4.01 -14.77
CA LYS A 131 -11.28 2.77 -15.09
C LYS A 131 -11.87 2.03 -16.29
N LYS A 132 -13.19 2.06 -16.47
CA LYS A 132 -13.84 1.48 -17.65
C LYS A 132 -13.39 2.21 -18.92
N LYS A 133 -13.44 3.55 -18.92
CA LYS A 133 -12.97 4.38 -20.04
C LYS A 133 -11.51 4.15 -20.38
N LEU A 134 -10.64 4.05 -19.38
CA LEU A 134 -9.21 3.77 -19.61
C LEU A 134 -8.92 2.43 -20.28
N LYS A 135 -9.82 1.46 -20.17
CA LYS A 135 -9.70 0.13 -20.79
C LYS A 135 -10.46 0.01 -22.10
N ASP A 136 -11.33 0.98 -22.41
CA ASP A 136 -12.17 0.95 -23.59
C ASP A 136 -11.35 1.37 -24.82
N PRO A 137 -11.17 0.50 -25.83
CA PRO A 137 -10.38 0.81 -27.02
C PRO A 137 -10.94 1.99 -27.82
N ASN A 138 -12.21 2.34 -27.65
CA ASN A 138 -12.86 3.45 -28.34
C ASN A 138 -12.70 4.79 -27.61
N THR A 139 -12.10 4.82 -26.42
CA THR A 139 -11.86 6.08 -25.70
C THR A 139 -10.74 6.86 -26.38
N SER A 140 -11.00 8.12 -26.72
CA SER A 140 -10.01 8.96 -27.40
C SER A 140 -8.71 9.11 -26.59
N LYS A 141 -7.58 9.20 -27.30
CA LYS A 141 -6.25 9.38 -26.68
C LYS A 141 -6.21 10.58 -25.74
N THR A 142 -6.82 11.70 -26.13
CA THR A 142 -6.92 12.92 -25.29
C THR A 142 -7.66 12.65 -23.98
N THR A 143 -8.77 11.89 -24.03
CA THR A 143 -9.52 11.49 -22.83
C THR A 143 -8.69 10.55 -21.95
N ILE A 144 -8.00 9.58 -22.55
CA ILE A 144 -7.10 8.67 -21.83
C ILE A 144 -6.01 9.46 -21.12
N ASP A 145 -5.33 10.39 -21.80
CA ASP A 145 -4.23 11.17 -21.23
C ASP A 145 -4.73 12.10 -20.10
N MET A 146 -5.91 12.71 -20.27
CA MET A 146 -6.56 13.45 -19.19
C MET A 146 -6.87 12.53 -17.99
N LEU A 147 -7.48 11.37 -18.23
CA LEU A 147 -7.85 10.43 -17.17
C LEU A 147 -6.63 9.86 -16.44
N ARG A 148 -5.50 9.69 -17.13
CA ARG A 148 -4.25 9.20 -16.52
C ARG A 148 -3.77 10.08 -15.38
N THR A 149 -3.99 11.40 -15.46
CA THR A 149 -3.67 12.36 -14.38
C THR A 149 -4.65 12.34 -13.19
N LYS A 150 -5.77 11.61 -13.34
CA LYS A 150 -6.88 11.54 -12.37
C LYS A 150 -7.16 10.13 -11.84
N SER A 151 -6.47 9.10 -12.32
CA SER A 151 -6.85 7.70 -12.09
C SER A 151 -6.02 6.98 -11.02
N HIS A 152 -5.79 7.62 -9.87
CA HIS A 152 -5.05 7.01 -8.75
C HIS A 152 -5.82 5.86 -8.09
N GLY A 153 -5.20 5.22 -7.09
CA GLY A 153 -5.87 4.27 -6.22
C GLY A 153 -7.13 4.89 -5.60
N LEU A 154 -8.17 4.08 -5.39
CA LEU A 154 -9.44 4.56 -4.84
C LEU A 154 -9.26 5.24 -3.47
N LEU A 155 -8.37 4.68 -2.62
CA LEU A 155 -8.01 5.27 -1.33
C LEU A 155 -7.45 6.68 -1.51
N THR A 156 -6.42 6.82 -2.34
CA THR A 156 -5.77 8.09 -2.67
C THR A 156 -6.76 9.13 -3.18
N LEU A 157 -7.68 8.73 -4.08
CA LEU A 157 -8.68 9.65 -4.65
C LEU A 157 -9.66 10.14 -3.58
N PHE A 158 -10.17 9.21 -2.77
CA PHE A 158 -11.10 9.59 -1.71
C PHE A 158 -10.43 10.47 -0.65
N ALA A 159 -9.21 10.13 -0.21
CA ALA A 159 -8.46 10.95 0.74
C ALA A 159 -8.21 12.37 0.21
N ALA A 160 -7.88 12.48 -1.09
CA ALA A 160 -7.70 13.77 -1.75
C ALA A 160 -8.96 14.63 -1.83
N GLU A 161 -10.11 14.03 -2.14
CA GLU A 161 -11.41 14.72 -2.11
C GLU A 161 -11.77 15.25 -0.72
N ARG A 162 -11.13 14.72 0.34
CA ARG A 162 -11.36 15.10 1.74
C ARG A 162 -10.26 15.98 2.33
N GLY A 163 -9.24 16.35 1.55
CA GLY A 163 -8.23 17.32 1.96
C GLY A 163 -6.83 16.77 2.20
N LEU A 164 -6.57 15.46 2.00
CA LEU A 164 -5.21 14.93 2.02
C LEU A 164 -4.57 15.05 0.63
N PRO A 165 -3.63 15.99 0.40
CA PRO A 165 -3.10 16.23 -0.93
C PRO A 165 -2.41 14.99 -1.50
N ARG A 166 -2.57 14.81 -2.81
CA ARG A 166 -1.89 13.74 -3.56
C ARG A 166 -0.42 14.10 -3.73
N PRO A 167 0.52 13.13 -3.67
CA PRO A 167 1.90 13.40 -4.02
C PRO A 167 2.02 13.75 -5.50
N HIS A 168 2.73 14.83 -5.83
CA HIS A 168 2.94 15.27 -7.23
C HIS A 168 3.59 14.19 -8.12
N SER A 169 4.32 13.25 -7.53
CA SER A 169 5.07 12.19 -8.21
C SER A 169 4.33 10.84 -8.30
N TYR A 170 3.04 10.77 -7.97
CA TYR A 170 2.28 9.51 -7.96
C TYR A 170 2.07 8.97 -9.38
N ALA A 171 2.92 8.03 -9.77
CA ALA A 171 2.93 7.49 -11.13
C ALA A 171 1.87 6.39 -11.29
N LEU A 172 0.78 6.71 -12.01
CA LEU A 172 -0.30 5.78 -12.33
C LEU A 172 0.19 4.42 -12.83
N GLY A 173 -0.13 3.35 -12.10
CA GLY A 173 0.07 1.97 -12.57
C GLY A 173 1.53 1.57 -12.81
N LYS A 174 2.48 2.38 -12.35
CA LYS A 174 3.92 2.11 -12.55
C LYS A 174 4.57 1.41 -11.38
N ILE A 175 3.95 1.42 -10.20
CA ILE A 175 4.52 0.85 -8.96
C ILE A 175 4.90 -0.62 -9.14
N GLY A 176 3.99 -1.46 -9.65
CA GLY A 176 4.31 -2.86 -9.91
C GLY A 176 5.49 -3.06 -10.90
N GLY A 177 5.59 -2.22 -11.93
CA GLY A 177 6.72 -2.26 -12.87
C GLY A 177 8.01 -1.67 -12.28
N TYR A 178 7.92 -0.75 -11.34
CA TYR A 178 9.06 -0.26 -10.56
C TYR A 178 9.57 -1.34 -9.63
N CYS A 179 8.69 -2.06 -8.92
CA CYS A 179 9.04 -3.21 -8.10
C CYS A 179 9.74 -4.29 -8.92
N GLU A 180 9.29 -4.56 -10.14
CA GLU A 180 9.94 -5.51 -11.04
C GLU A 180 11.38 -5.10 -11.38
N LYS A 181 11.58 -3.84 -11.81
CA LYS A 181 12.92 -3.32 -12.11
C LYS A 181 13.85 -3.30 -10.89
N ILE A 182 13.30 -3.09 -9.70
CA ILE A 182 14.05 -3.13 -8.43
C ILE A 182 14.54 -4.55 -8.16
N LYS A 183 13.65 -5.55 -8.22
CA LYS A 183 14.03 -6.97 -8.04
C LYS A 183 15.05 -7.42 -9.08
N ASP A 184 14.86 -7.05 -10.34
CA ASP A 184 15.78 -7.44 -11.41
C ASP A 184 17.19 -6.90 -11.16
N GLN A 185 17.33 -5.67 -10.63
CA GLN A 185 18.63 -5.13 -10.26
C GLN A 185 19.20 -5.77 -8.99
N ALA A 186 18.38 -5.98 -7.96
CA ALA A 186 18.78 -6.63 -6.72
C ALA A 186 19.38 -8.02 -6.98
N ARG A 187 18.81 -8.79 -7.92
CA ARG A 187 19.31 -10.12 -8.31
C ARG A 187 20.70 -10.10 -8.96
N VAL A 188 21.05 -9.04 -9.67
CA VAL A 188 22.26 -9.02 -10.52
C VAL A 188 23.36 -8.08 -10.01
N LYS A 189 23.06 -7.22 -9.03
CA LYS A 189 24.01 -6.23 -8.49
C LYS A 189 24.22 -6.44 -7.00
N ASN A 190 25.46 -6.74 -6.63
CA ASN A 190 25.86 -7.01 -5.24
C ASN A 190 26.07 -5.74 -4.38
N THR A 191 25.95 -4.54 -4.97
CA THR A 191 26.04 -3.27 -4.24
C THR A 191 24.97 -2.30 -4.72
N TYR A 192 24.48 -1.42 -3.83
CA TYR A 192 23.50 -0.41 -4.19
C TYR A 192 24.11 0.64 -5.12
N GLU A 193 25.39 0.93 -4.99
CA GLU A 193 26.13 1.89 -5.82
C GLU A 193 26.04 1.51 -7.30
N ALA A 194 26.16 0.21 -7.60
CA ALA A 194 26.10 -0.35 -8.94
C ALA A 194 24.67 -0.36 -9.55
N TRP A 195 23.65 -0.03 -8.77
CA TRP A 195 22.30 0.14 -9.30
C TRP A 195 22.20 1.36 -10.20
N SER A 196 21.35 1.26 -11.22
CA SER A 196 21.11 2.39 -12.13
C SER A 196 20.45 3.55 -11.38
N LYS A 197 20.75 4.79 -11.80
CA LYS A 197 20.07 6.00 -11.28
C LYS A 197 18.54 5.88 -11.35
N GLY A 198 18.03 5.28 -12.43
CA GLY A 198 16.61 5.04 -12.63
C GLY A 198 16.00 4.10 -11.57
N THR A 199 16.67 3.00 -11.25
CA THR A 199 16.18 2.05 -10.22
C THR A 199 16.23 2.64 -8.82
N LYS A 200 17.28 3.41 -8.49
CA LYS A 200 17.35 4.15 -7.22
C LYS A 200 16.19 5.14 -7.06
N LYS A 201 15.84 5.84 -8.14
CA LYS A 201 14.67 6.73 -8.21
C LYS A 201 13.37 5.94 -8.03
N ASN A 202 13.22 4.81 -8.71
CA ASN A 202 12.05 3.95 -8.57
C ASN A 202 11.86 3.47 -7.12
N LEU A 203 12.92 3.04 -6.44
CA LEU A 203 12.84 2.61 -5.04
C LEU A 203 12.29 3.72 -4.14
N THR A 204 12.76 4.96 -4.34
CA THR A 204 12.27 6.13 -3.61
C THR A 204 10.78 6.39 -3.91
N LEU A 205 10.37 6.26 -5.18
CA LEU A 205 8.97 6.43 -5.57
C LEU A 205 8.06 5.36 -4.97
N VAL A 206 8.50 4.10 -4.88
CA VAL A 206 7.74 3.02 -4.25
C VAL A 206 7.58 3.29 -2.75
N LYS A 207 8.66 3.66 -2.04
CA LYS A 207 8.58 4.04 -0.62
C LYS A 207 7.59 5.18 -0.39
N ASN A 208 7.70 6.27 -1.16
CA ASN A 208 6.84 7.43 -1.01
C ASN A 208 5.36 7.12 -1.35
N HIS A 209 5.12 6.17 -2.27
CA HIS A 209 3.78 5.70 -2.58
C HIS A 209 3.17 4.95 -1.39
N ASN A 210 3.89 3.96 -0.87
CA ASN A 210 3.45 3.16 0.27
C ASN A 210 3.24 4.00 1.54
N GLU A 211 4.14 4.95 1.82
CA GLU A 211 3.98 5.90 2.93
C GLU A 211 2.72 6.76 2.78
N HIS A 212 2.42 7.20 1.56
CA HIS A 212 1.19 7.93 1.29
C HIS A 212 -0.04 7.04 1.51
N ASP A 213 -0.02 5.78 1.07
CA ASP A 213 -1.15 4.87 1.27
C ASP A 213 -1.35 4.51 2.76
N CYS A 214 -0.28 4.38 3.54
CA CYS A 214 -0.37 4.27 5.01
C CYS A 214 -1.03 5.52 5.63
N ASN A 215 -0.57 6.71 5.24
CA ASN A 215 -1.14 7.98 5.71
C ASN A 215 -2.60 8.18 5.27
N ALA A 216 -2.93 7.81 4.04
CA ALA A 216 -4.28 7.90 3.51
C ALA A 216 -5.20 6.91 4.23
N THR A 217 -4.72 5.71 4.56
CA THR A 217 -5.48 4.73 5.37
C THR A 217 -5.78 5.32 6.75
N ARG A 218 -4.79 5.90 7.44
CA ARG A 218 -5.00 6.60 8.72
C ARG A 218 -6.01 7.73 8.61
N PHE A 219 -5.82 8.61 7.64
CA PHE A 219 -6.67 9.77 7.44
C PHE A 219 -8.13 9.37 7.16
N VAL A 220 -8.34 8.40 6.27
CA VAL A 220 -9.69 7.90 5.97
C VAL A 220 -10.30 7.18 7.16
N MET A 221 -9.50 6.44 7.92
CA MET A 221 -9.93 5.78 9.14
C MET A 221 -10.45 6.78 10.17
N GLU A 222 -9.66 7.81 10.48
CA GLU A 222 -10.05 8.91 11.38
C GLU A 222 -11.31 9.62 10.93
N LEU A 223 -11.48 9.85 9.62
CA LEU A 223 -12.70 10.44 9.07
C LEU A 223 -13.94 9.57 9.25
N LEU A 224 -13.79 8.24 9.16
CA LEU A 224 -14.92 7.31 9.18
C LEU A 224 -15.37 6.93 10.60
N VAL A 225 -14.47 6.97 11.58
CA VAL A 225 -14.82 6.70 12.99
C VAL A 225 -15.37 7.93 13.71
N ASN A 226 -15.14 9.13 13.17
CA ASN A 226 -15.63 10.40 13.71
C ASN A 226 -16.84 10.96 12.95
N SER A 227 -17.36 10.24 11.94
CA SER A 227 -18.53 10.64 11.13
C SER A 227 -19.80 9.94 11.59
#